data_AF-A0A2W5DN17-F1
#
_entry.id   AF-A0A2W5DN17-F1
#
_cell.length_a   1.000
_cell.length_b   1.000
_cell.length_c   1.000
_cell.angle_alpha   90.00
_cell.angle_beta   90.00
_cell.angle_gamma   90.00
#
_symmetry.space_group_name_H-M   'P 1'
#
loop_
_entity.id
_entity.type
_entity.pdbx_description
1 polymer ?
#
loop_
_entity_poly.entity_id
_entity_poly.type
_entity_poly.pdbx_seq_one_letter_code
_entity_poly.pdbx_strand_id
1 'polypeptide(L)'
;MKLLRVALGLLLATSALAQTTTRQTPVYRCGPDGRDLRDSPCPGPHASSQPISFDEPSAADSRAARERHVAEARQAAALATARRASEAEARRQRHGPTLINTLPPPAQPASAARDWPPRPPKAAKHHKTPKPPAAAGSASVSGAGR
;
A
#
# COMPACT_ATOMS: atom_id res chain seq x y z
N MET A 1 -44.10 -18.90 -8.63
CA MET A 1 -43.04 -18.57 -7.63
C MET A 1 -41.80 -19.46 -7.72
N LYS A 2 -41.92 -20.79 -7.95
CA LYS A 2 -40.74 -21.70 -8.04
C LYS A 2 -39.87 -21.49 -9.29
N LEU A 3 -40.50 -21.22 -10.45
CA LEU A 3 -39.78 -20.97 -11.72
C LEU A 3 -38.95 -19.67 -11.69
N LEU A 4 -39.41 -18.64 -10.97
CA LEU A 4 -38.69 -17.38 -10.81
C LEU A 4 -37.39 -17.55 -10.01
N ARG A 5 -37.35 -18.50 -9.06
CA ARG A 5 -36.16 -18.80 -8.25
C ARG A 5 -35.11 -19.59 -9.03
N VAL A 6 -35.52 -20.46 -9.95
CA VAL A 6 -34.60 -21.20 -10.83
C VAL A 6 -33.94 -20.25 -11.85
N ALA A 7 -34.72 -19.33 -12.42
CA ALA A 7 -34.19 -18.32 -13.34
C ALA A 7 -33.20 -17.36 -12.66
N LEU A 8 -33.49 -16.93 -11.42
CA LEU A 8 -32.58 -16.07 -10.65
C LEU A 8 -31.26 -16.79 -10.28
N GLY A 9 -31.32 -18.10 -9.98
CA GLY A 9 -30.12 -18.90 -9.72
C GLY A 9 -29.21 -19.08 -10.93
N LEU A 10 -29.78 -19.17 -12.14
CA LEU A 10 -28.99 -19.31 -13.37
C LEU A 10 -28.24 -18.02 -13.76
N LEU A 11 -28.84 -16.85 -13.50
CA LEU A 11 -28.24 -15.53 -13.76
C LEU A 11 -27.08 -15.18 -12.80
N LEU A 12 -27.06 -15.76 -11.60
CA LEU A 12 -25.96 -15.61 -10.64
C LEU A 12 -24.79 -16.57 -10.93
N ALA A 13 -25.03 -17.66 -11.67
CA ALA A 13 -24.00 -18.64 -12.03
C ALA A 13 -23.11 -18.20 -13.21
N THR A 14 -23.50 -17.19 -13.98
CA THR A 14 -22.67 -16.56 -15.03
C THR A 14 -21.70 -15.50 -14.49
N SER A 15 -21.45 -15.51 -13.18
CA SER A 15 -20.54 -14.57 -12.52
C SER A 15 -19.10 -14.76 -12.98
N ALA A 16 -18.70 -13.88 -13.90
CA ALA A 16 -17.33 -13.48 -14.18
C ALA A 16 -16.35 -14.62 -14.52
N LEU A 17 -16.42 -15.11 -15.75
CA LEU A 17 -15.22 -15.62 -16.40
C LEU A 17 -14.23 -14.44 -16.48
N ALA A 18 -13.22 -14.43 -15.60
CA ALA A 18 -12.10 -13.51 -15.70
C ALA A 18 -11.48 -13.68 -17.09
N GLN A 19 -11.56 -12.65 -17.94
CA GLN A 19 -11.09 -12.74 -19.31
C GLN A 19 -9.57 -12.55 -19.28
N THR A 20 -8.84 -13.67 -19.21
CA THR A 20 -7.39 -13.66 -19.38
C THR A 20 -7.03 -13.94 -20.84
N THR A 21 -5.93 -13.36 -21.29
CA THR A 21 -5.30 -13.68 -22.56
C THR A 21 -3.93 -14.28 -22.28
N THR A 22 -3.69 -15.49 -22.77
CA THR A 22 -2.37 -16.10 -22.65
C THR A 22 -1.38 -15.36 -23.55
N ARG A 23 -0.32 -14.83 -22.95
CA ARG A 23 0.81 -14.17 -23.60
C ARG A 23 2.05 -15.01 -23.46
N GLN A 24 3.01 -14.79 -24.36
CA GLN A 24 4.33 -15.39 -24.29
C GLN A 24 5.37 -14.29 -24.29
N THR A 25 6.34 -14.39 -23.38
CA THR A 25 7.52 -13.52 -23.36
C THR A 25 8.79 -14.37 -23.37
N PRO A 26 9.83 -13.99 -24.13
CA PRO A 26 11.11 -14.67 -24.05
C PRO A 26 11.80 -14.34 -22.72
N VAL A 27 12.33 -15.37 -22.07
CA VAL A 27 13.28 -15.24 -20.96
C VAL A 27 14.61 -15.83 -21.39
N TYR A 28 15.66 -15.04 -21.20
CA TYR A 28 17.01 -15.38 -21.61
C TYR A 28 17.77 -16.02 -20.45
N ARG A 29 18.33 -17.20 -20.69
CA ARG A 29 19.24 -17.87 -19.78
C ARG A 29 20.67 -17.59 -20.21
N CYS A 30 21.40 -16.87 -19.37
CA CYS A 30 22.76 -16.42 -19.63
C CYS A 30 23.78 -17.25 -18.83
N GLY A 31 24.98 -17.35 -19.39
CA GLY A 31 26.11 -18.06 -18.79
C GLY A 31 26.21 -19.52 -19.26
N PRO A 32 27.33 -20.20 -18.96
CA PRO A 32 27.60 -21.54 -19.48
C PRO A 32 26.56 -22.58 -19.05
N ASP A 33 26.00 -22.43 -17.84
CA ASP A 33 24.98 -23.33 -17.29
C ASP A 33 23.54 -22.77 -17.41
N GLY A 34 23.35 -21.58 -18.00
CA GLY A 34 22.04 -20.94 -18.12
C GLY A 34 21.32 -20.68 -16.79
N ARG A 35 22.07 -20.42 -15.72
CA ARG A 35 21.57 -20.17 -14.36
C ARG A 35 21.08 -18.74 -14.14
N ASP A 36 21.58 -17.79 -14.90
CA ASP A 36 21.15 -16.39 -14.82
C ASP A 36 19.95 -16.18 -15.75
N LEU A 37 18.78 -15.82 -15.19
CA LEU A 37 17.58 -15.53 -15.98
C LEU A 37 17.45 -14.01 -16.13
N ARG A 38 17.31 -13.57 -17.39
CA ARG A 38 17.19 -12.16 -17.75
C ARG A 38 16.03 -11.92 -18.69
N ASP A 39 15.42 -10.76 -18.54
CA ASP A 39 14.38 -10.26 -19.45
C ASP A 39 14.97 -9.57 -20.70
N SER A 40 16.29 -9.38 -20.72
CA SER A 40 17.04 -8.80 -21.84
C SER A 40 18.01 -9.80 -22.47
N PRO A 41 18.32 -9.68 -23.78
CA PRO A 41 19.26 -10.56 -24.45
C PRO A 41 20.63 -10.61 -23.77
N CYS A 42 21.22 -11.80 -23.68
CA CYS A 42 22.54 -11.97 -23.08
C CYS A 42 23.63 -11.32 -23.97
N PRO A 43 24.63 -10.62 -23.39
CA PRO A 43 25.71 -10.00 -24.15
C PRO A 43 26.82 -10.99 -24.62
N GLY A 44 26.60 -12.31 -24.49
CA GLY A 44 27.63 -13.33 -24.74
C GLY A 44 27.12 -14.52 -25.57
N PRO A 45 28.03 -15.41 -26.02
CA PRO A 45 27.71 -16.49 -26.95
C PRO A 45 26.89 -17.63 -26.33
N HIS A 46 26.94 -17.79 -25.01
CA HIS A 46 26.16 -18.78 -24.27
C HIS A 46 24.85 -18.15 -23.80
N ALA A 47 23.90 -18.07 -24.73
CA ALA A 47 22.57 -17.52 -24.52
C ALA A 47 21.52 -18.47 -25.10
N SER A 48 20.57 -18.90 -24.28
CA SER A 48 19.38 -19.60 -24.75
C SER A 48 18.14 -18.79 -24.40
N SER A 49 17.20 -18.67 -25.33
CA SER A 49 15.89 -18.05 -25.08
C SER A 49 14.85 -19.14 -24.90
N GLN A 50 14.04 -19.04 -23.86
CA GLN A 50 12.86 -19.88 -23.67
C GLN A 50 11.61 -19.02 -23.54
N PRO A 51 10.54 -19.31 -24.31
CA PRO A 51 9.27 -18.63 -24.13
C PRO A 51 8.60 -19.10 -22.84
N ILE A 52 8.15 -18.15 -22.02
CA ILE A 52 7.29 -18.43 -20.87
C ILE A 52 5.89 -17.93 -21.21
N SER A 53 4.92 -18.84 -21.12
CA SER A 53 3.50 -18.52 -21.25
C SER A 53 2.95 -18.06 -19.90
N PHE A 54 2.21 -16.96 -19.90
CA PHE A 54 1.53 -16.45 -18.71
C PHE A 54 0.20 -15.83 -19.10
N ASP A 55 -0.74 -15.80 -18.15
CA ASP A 55 -2.05 -15.21 -18.35
C ASP A 55 -2.04 -13.73 -17.98
N GLU A 56 -2.34 -12.88 -18.96
CA GLU A 56 -2.48 -11.44 -18.77
C GLU A 56 -3.98 -11.09 -18.64
N PRO A 57 -4.37 -10.20 -17.71
CA PRO A 57 -5.75 -9.70 -17.67
C PRO A 57 -6.11 -8.98 -18.97
N SER A 58 -7.35 -9.12 -19.44
CA SER A 58 -7.82 -8.37 -20.60
C SER A 58 -7.64 -6.85 -20.40
N ALA A 59 -7.57 -6.10 -21.51
CA ALA A 59 -7.47 -4.65 -21.45
C ALA A 59 -8.70 -4.02 -20.77
N ALA A 60 -9.87 -4.64 -20.90
CA ALA A 60 -11.10 -4.23 -20.23
C ALA A 60 -11.02 -4.44 -18.72
N ASP A 61 -10.59 -5.63 -18.28
CA ASP A 61 -10.43 -5.95 -16.86
C ASP A 61 -9.37 -5.07 -16.19
N SER A 62 -8.25 -4.84 -16.89
CA SER A 62 -7.20 -3.94 -16.45
C SER A 62 -7.69 -2.50 -16.26
N ARG A 63 -8.56 -2.00 -17.14
CA ARG A 63 -9.17 -0.67 -17.01
C ARG A 63 -10.15 -0.64 -15.84
N ALA A 64 -11.05 -1.62 -15.76
CA ALA A 64 -12.03 -1.71 -14.68
C ALA A 64 -11.35 -1.81 -13.30
N ALA A 65 -10.26 -2.56 -13.19
CA ALA A 65 -9.48 -2.65 -11.95
C ALA A 65 -8.87 -1.30 -11.54
N ARG A 66 -8.31 -0.55 -12.50
CA ARG A 66 -7.77 0.80 -12.24
C ARG A 66 -8.86 1.77 -11.79
N GLU A 67 -10.03 1.73 -12.43
CA GLU A 67 -11.17 2.59 -12.05
C GLU A 67 -11.67 2.29 -10.64
N ARG A 68 -11.81 1.00 -10.29
CA ARG A 68 -12.15 0.57 -8.92
C ARG A 68 -11.12 1.06 -7.90
N HIS A 69 -9.83 0.86 -8.18
CA HIS A 69 -8.76 1.30 -7.30
C HIS A 69 -8.79 2.83 -7.08
N VAL A 70 -9.04 3.62 -8.13
CA VAL A 70 -9.17 5.08 -8.00
C VAL A 70 -10.39 5.46 -7.15
N ALA A 71 -11.52 4.78 -7.34
CA ALA A 71 -12.72 5.03 -6.53
C ALA A 71 -12.50 4.67 -5.05
N GLU A 72 -11.90 3.52 -4.77
CA GLU A 72 -11.54 3.07 -3.43
C GLU A 72 -10.54 4.02 -2.75
N ALA A 73 -9.52 4.48 -3.48
CA ALA A 73 -8.55 5.44 -2.96
C ALA A 73 -9.22 6.76 -2.54
N ARG A 74 -10.19 7.25 -3.33
CA ARG A 74 -10.97 8.46 -2.97
C ARG A 74 -11.81 8.24 -1.72
N GLN A 75 -12.47 7.10 -1.61
CA GLN A 75 -13.27 6.76 -0.43
C GLN A 75 -12.39 6.64 0.82
N ALA A 76 -11.24 5.97 0.72
CA ALA A 76 -10.27 5.85 1.81
C ALA A 76 -9.74 7.22 2.24
N ALA A 77 -9.44 8.11 1.30
CA ALA A 77 -9.02 9.48 1.59
C ALA A 77 -10.10 10.27 2.35
N ALA A 78 -11.37 10.17 1.93
CA ALA A 78 -12.49 10.82 2.60
C ALA A 78 -12.72 10.29 4.03
N LEU A 79 -12.56 8.98 4.24
CA LEU A 79 -12.64 8.40 5.58
C LEU A 79 -11.48 8.85 6.48
N ALA A 80 -10.28 8.96 5.92
CA ALA A 80 -9.11 9.44 6.65
C ALA A 80 -9.24 10.91 7.06
N THR A 81 -9.81 11.76 6.20
CA THR A 81 -10.08 13.17 6.55
C THR A 81 -11.16 13.27 7.62
N ALA A 82 -12.24 12.49 7.52
CA ALA A 82 -13.30 12.45 8.53
C ALA A 82 -12.77 12.03 9.92
N ARG A 83 -11.91 11.00 9.98
CA ARG A 83 -11.26 10.58 11.23
C ARG A 83 -10.39 11.68 11.84
N ARG A 84 -9.57 12.35 11.02
CA ARG A 84 -8.74 13.47 11.50
C ARG A 84 -9.58 14.61 12.05
N ALA A 85 -10.72 14.91 11.41
CA ALA A 85 -11.65 15.94 11.89
C ALA A 85 -12.31 15.54 13.22
N SER A 86 -12.79 14.30 13.36
CA SER A 86 -13.41 13.84 14.60
C SER A 86 -12.41 13.77 15.76
N GLU A 87 -11.17 13.34 15.50
CA GLU A 87 -10.09 13.34 16.50
C GLU A 87 -9.68 14.76 16.91
N ALA A 88 -9.69 15.72 15.99
CA ALA A 88 -9.44 17.12 16.31
C ALA A 88 -10.55 17.70 17.19
N GLU A 89 -11.81 17.41 16.88
CA GLU A 89 -12.97 17.85 17.66
C GLU A 89 -12.99 17.22 19.06
N ALA A 90 -12.75 15.91 19.16
CA ALA A 90 -12.64 15.22 20.44
C ALA A 90 -11.51 15.79 21.31
N ARG A 91 -10.38 16.20 20.71
CA ARG A 91 -9.32 16.91 21.43
C ARG A 91 -9.80 18.25 21.94
N ARG A 92 -10.49 19.06 21.12
CA ARG A 92 -11.04 20.36 21.55
C ARG A 92 -11.99 20.23 22.73
N GLN A 93 -12.88 19.24 22.70
CA GLN A 93 -13.82 18.98 23.80
C GLN A 93 -13.11 18.54 25.10
N ARG A 94 -12.05 17.73 25.00
CA ARG A 94 -11.23 17.32 26.16
C ARG A 94 -10.37 18.43 26.72
N HIS A 95 -9.98 19.41 25.91
CA HIS A 95 -9.19 20.58 26.32
C HIS A 95 -10.05 21.76 26.79
N GLY A 96 -11.38 21.63 26.81
CA GLY A 96 -12.24 22.57 27.54
C GLY A 96 -11.88 22.60 29.02
N PRO A 97 -12.10 23.72 29.73
CA PRO A 97 -11.85 23.79 31.16
C PRO A 97 -12.65 22.69 31.83
N THR A 98 -11.95 21.65 32.29
CA THR A 98 -12.51 20.66 33.19
C THR A 98 -12.75 21.42 34.48
N LEU A 99 -13.91 22.08 34.59
CA LEU A 99 -14.42 22.50 35.88
C LEU A 99 -14.57 21.20 36.65
N ILE A 100 -13.64 20.96 37.56
CA ILE A 100 -13.78 20.00 38.65
C ILE A 100 -14.92 20.54 39.51
N ASN A 101 -16.15 20.44 39.00
CA ASN A 101 -17.33 20.53 39.82
C ASN A 101 -17.39 19.20 40.56
N THR A 102 -17.42 19.29 41.88
CA THR A 102 -17.37 18.21 42.86
C THR A 102 -18.63 17.35 42.82
N LEU A 103 -18.95 16.76 41.66
CA LEU A 103 -19.97 15.72 41.57
C LEU A 103 -19.38 14.41 42.11
N PRO A 104 -20.06 13.72 43.03
CA PRO A 104 -19.59 12.44 43.54
C PRO A 104 -19.44 11.46 42.38
N PRO A 105 -18.39 10.61 42.38
CA PRO A 105 -18.16 9.66 41.31
C PRO A 105 -19.37 8.72 41.18
N PRO A 106 -19.84 8.41 39.96
CA PRO A 106 -20.85 7.38 39.78
C PRO A 106 -20.31 6.06 40.35
N ALA A 107 -21.14 5.37 41.13
CA ALA A 107 -20.81 4.07 41.71
C ALA A 107 -20.40 3.10 40.59
N GLN A 108 -19.12 2.74 40.54
CA GLN A 108 -18.65 1.75 39.59
C GLN A 108 -19.13 0.36 40.03
N PRO A 109 -19.77 -0.44 39.15
CA PRO A 109 -19.98 -1.84 39.42
C PRO A 109 -18.62 -2.54 39.54
N ALA A 110 -18.43 -3.25 40.64
CA ALA A 110 -17.23 -4.03 40.89
C ALA A 110 -17.13 -5.20 39.89
N SER A 111 -16.00 -5.25 39.19
CA SER A 111 -15.41 -6.37 38.44
C SER A 111 -15.25 -6.13 36.94
N ALA A 112 -14.08 -5.60 36.60
CA ALA A 112 -13.32 -6.10 35.47
C ALA A 112 -11.84 -6.09 35.87
N ALA A 113 -11.13 -7.17 35.55
CA ALA A 113 -9.72 -7.34 35.87
C ALA A 113 -8.91 -6.14 35.36
N ARG A 114 -8.16 -5.51 36.26
CA ARG A 114 -7.22 -4.43 35.90
C ARG A 114 -6.00 -5.05 35.24
N ASP A 115 -5.92 -4.97 33.92
CA ASP A 115 -4.67 -5.17 33.20
C ASP A 115 -3.69 -4.06 33.61
N TRP A 116 -2.57 -4.46 34.19
CA TRP A 116 -1.48 -3.56 34.54
C TRP A 116 -0.91 -2.91 33.28
N PRO A 117 -0.61 -1.60 33.28
CA PRO A 117 0.02 -0.97 32.13
C PRO A 117 1.46 -1.50 31.95
N PRO A 118 1.92 -1.74 30.70
CA PRO A 118 3.31 -2.09 30.44
C PRO A 118 4.23 -0.93 30.84
N ARG A 119 5.38 -1.29 31.44
CA ARG A 119 6.40 -0.32 31.88
C ARG A 119 6.84 0.58 30.72
N PRO A 120 7.10 1.88 30.97
CA PRO A 120 7.58 2.78 29.93
C PRO A 120 8.99 2.37 29.47
N PRO A 121 9.30 2.48 28.16
CA PRO A 121 10.64 2.20 27.65
C PRO A 121 11.64 3.26 28.17
N LYS A 122 12.82 2.80 28.60
CA LYS A 122 13.93 3.68 29.00
C LYS A 122 14.33 4.57 27.83
N ALA A 123 14.40 5.87 28.07
CA ALA A 123 14.91 6.85 27.12
C ALA A 123 16.36 6.49 26.72
N ALA A 124 16.58 6.23 25.44
CA ALA A 124 17.92 6.12 24.86
C ALA A 124 18.56 7.51 24.84
N LYS A 125 19.79 7.60 25.33
CA LYS A 125 20.58 8.83 25.40
C LYS A 125 20.82 9.39 23.98
N HIS A 126 20.69 10.70 23.84
CA HIS A 126 20.99 11.44 22.61
C HIS A 126 22.44 11.20 22.17
N HIS A 127 22.63 10.53 21.02
CA HIS A 127 23.89 10.60 20.29
C HIS A 127 23.93 11.87 19.45
N LYS A 128 25.02 12.62 19.62
CA LYS A 128 25.34 13.87 18.93
C LYS A 128 25.25 13.70 17.40
N THR A 129 24.62 14.68 16.76
CA THR A 129 24.62 14.89 15.31
C THR A 129 26.05 15.09 14.78
N PRO A 130 26.47 14.38 13.72
CA PRO A 130 27.64 14.78 12.97
C PRO A 130 27.32 15.96 12.04
N LYS A 131 28.23 16.92 12.07
CA LYS A 131 28.26 18.23 11.38
C LYS A 131 28.20 18.08 9.85
N PRO A 132 27.43 18.91 9.11
CA PRO A 132 27.46 18.91 7.65
C PRO A 132 28.75 19.57 7.14
N PRO A 133 29.45 19.02 6.12
CA PRO A 133 30.50 19.73 5.42
C PRO A 133 29.90 20.81 4.50
N ALA A 134 30.51 21.99 4.56
CA ALA A 134 30.15 23.18 3.84
C ALA A 134 30.24 22.99 2.32
N ALA A 135 29.28 23.57 1.61
CA ALA A 135 29.34 23.81 0.17
C ALA A 135 30.45 24.83 -0.14
N ALA A 136 31.34 24.50 -1.08
CA ALA A 136 32.13 25.46 -1.82
C ALA A 136 32.50 24.84 -3.18
N GLY A 137 32.22 25.55 -4.27
CA GLY A 137 32.87 25.30 -5.55
C GLY A 137 31.96 25.22 -6.76
N SER A 138 31.18 26.26 -7.03
CA SER A 138 30.76 26.60 -8.38
C SER A 138 32.00 26.90 -9.23
N ALA A 139 32.21 26.18 -10.32
CA ALA A 139 33.08 26.62 -11.41
C ALA A 139 32.46 26.19 -12.74
N SER A 140 31.74 27.12 -13.37
CA SER A 140 31.42 27.08 -14.79
C SER A 140 32.69 27.38 -15.60
N VAL A 141 33.00 26.61 -16.63
CA VAL A 141 33.68 27.15 -17.82
C VAL A 141 33.18 26.40 -19.05
N SER A 142 32.75 27.20 -20.01
CA SER A 142 32.33 26.90 -21.36
C SER A 142 33.36 26.13 -22.17
N GLY A 143 32.90 25.27 -23.07
CA GLY A 143 33.71 24.66 -24.12
C GLY A 143 32.86 24.38 -25.36
N ALA A 144 32.68 25.41 -26.18
CA ALA A 144 32.25 25.29 -27.56
C ALA A 144 33.43 24.79 -28.41
N GLY A 145 33.20 23.88 -29.36
CA GLY A 145 34.22 23.61 -30.38
C GLY A 145 34.05 22.33 -31.19
N ARG A 146 33.41 22.50 -32.36
CA ARG A 146 33.48 21.72 -33.62
C ARG A 146 32.67 20.44 -33.73
#